data_AF-A0A2D7GZH4-F1
#
_entry.id   AF-A0A2D7GZH4-F1
#
_cell.length_a   1.000
_cell.length_b   1.000
_cell.length_c   1.000
_cell.angle_alpha   90.00
_cell.angle_beta   90.00
_cell.angle_gamma   90.00
#
_symmetry.space_group_name_H-M   'P 1'
#
loop_
_entity.id
_entity.type
_entity.pdbx_description
1 polymer ?
#
loop_
_entity_poly.entity_id
_entity_poly.type
_entity_poly.pdbx_seq_one_letter_code
_entity_poly.pdbx_strand_id
1 'polypeptide(L)'
;MTLYSIVPSFALCVTALCSTSATAHTTGFLNTSPLDREINSALRLEDSWNARIRVNPTVGRDISIAIPFEGLSYTLELSTHSVRDEDYKVFMQDDDGELYEVPASPVRTMRGTIAELPGSIASATLMEYGLVARIRLADGQEFWMEPVGEKIGRENSNIYAFYKTADIISSGGICAADGHQEVGSVLHMLANYEEGNQANRGGGLQIAQLGVDTDYEYYQDWGSSTETRINSVINSINQQYESEVSLRHEITTIIVRSSSSDPYTSTNAETLLSQFGNEWNSNQGSIPRDLAHLFTGKSIQGGTIGIAYLGVVCYTNSAYGLVESDCCGSFGCTTDLSAHEIGHNW
;
A
#
# COMPACT_ATOMS: atom_id res chain seq x y z
N MET A 1 85.66 8.56 -37.96
CA MET A 1 84.71 7.48 -38.30
C MET A 1 84.89 6.38 -37.25
N THR A 2 84.38 6.61 -36.03
CA THR A 2 83.17 5.97 -35.46
C THR A 2 83.44 4.48 -35.17
N LEU A 3 84.10 4.14 -34.05
CA LEU A 3 83.55 3.86 -32.71
C LEU A 3 82.41 2.82 -32.70
N TYR A 4 82.37 1.78 -31.86
CA TYR A 4 83.34 1.08 -30.99
C TYR A 4 82.71 -0.30 -30.68
N SER A 5 83.55 -1.32 -30.56
CA SER A 5 83.24 -2.60 -29.93
C SER A 5 82.95 -2.41 -28.42
N ILE A 6 82.30 -3.39 -27.78
CA ILE A 6 82.59 -3.95 -26.44
C ILE A 6 81.30 -4.53 -25.84
N VAL A 7 81.33 -5.85 -25.65
CA VAL A 7 80.48 -6.61 -24.72
C VAL A 7 81.07 -6.45 -23.31
N PRO A 8 80.27 -6.10 -22.28
CA PRO A 8 80.63 -6.42 -20.92
C PRO A 8 79.56 -7.30 -20.25
N SER A 9 80.04 -8.42 -19.73
CA SER A 9 79.39 -9.25 -18.73
C SER A 9 79.29 -8.48 -17.41
N PHE A 10 78.11 -8.32 -16.82
CA PHE A 10 77.97 -7.96 -15.39
C PHE A 10 76.67 -8.49 -14.77
N ALA A 11 76.87 -9.25 -13.70
CA ALA A 11 76.12 -9.35 -12.45
C ALA A 11 74.58 -9.50 -12.49
N LEU A 12 74.15 -10.70 -12.10
CA LEU A 12 72.81 -10.97 -11.56
C LEU A 12 72.55 -10.05 -10.36
N CYS A 13 71.56 -9.16 -10.47
CA CYS A 13 70.92 -8.49 -9.34
C CYS A 13 69.51 -9.08 -9.22
N VAL A 14 69.29 -9.93 -8.22
CA VAL A 14 67.97 -10.48 -7.91
C VAL A 14 67.20 -9.40 -7.15
N THR A 15 66.42 -8.60 -7.87
CA THR A 15 65.34 -7.81 -7.27
C THR A 15 64.06 -8.64 -7.31
N ALA A 16 63.67 -9.18 -6.16
CA ALA A 16 62.35 -9.73 -5.93
C ALA A 16 61.31 -8.59 -5.97
N LEU A 17 60.73 -8.35 -7.14
CA LEU A 17 59.50 -7.58 -7.27
C LEU A 17 58.35 -8.53 -6.95
N CYS A 18 57.88 -8.48 -5.70
CA CYS A 18 56.57 -9.00 -5.33
C CYS A 18 55.52 -8.20 -6.10
N SER A 19 55.13 -8.68 -7.28
CA SER A 19 53.91 -8.26 -7.94
C SER A 19 52.73 -8.85 -7.17
N THR A 20 52.27 -8.16 -6.13
CA THR A 20 50.93 -8.37 -5.61
C THR A 20 49.96 -7.81 -6.64
N SER A 21 49.52 -8.66 -7.57
CA SER A 21 48.26 -8.43 -8.25
C SER A 21 47.17 -8.46 -7.19
N ALA A 22 46.80 -7.30 -6.67
CA ALA A 22 45.58 -7.14 -5.91
C ALA A 22 44.43 -7.33 -6.89
N THR A 23 43.93 -8.57 -6.99
CA THR A 23 42.57 -8.79 -7.44
C THR A 23 41.67 -8.09 -6.43
N ALA A 24 41.18 -6.91 -6.80
CA ALA A 24 40.03 -6.32 -6.14
C ALA A 24 38.84 -7.24 -6.44
N HIS A 25 38.67 -8.27 -5.61
CA HIS A 25 37.38 -8.91 -5.47
C HIS A 25 36.50 -7.90 -4.75
N THR A 26 35.69 -7.19 -5.53
CA THR A 26 34.52 -6.47 -5.02
C THR A 26 33.53 -7.52 -4.54
N THR A 27 33.74 -8.08 -3.35
CA THR A 27 32.70 -8.78 -2.62
C THR A 27 31.74 -7.73 -2.11
N GLY A 28 30.83 -7.28 -2.97
CA GLY A 28 29.71 -6.44 -2.60
C GLY A 28 28.71 -7.25 -1.79
N PHE A 29 29.03 -7.51 -0.53
CA PHE A 29 28.00 -7.66 0.49
C PHE A 29 27.84 -6.27 1.09
N LEU A 30 26.76 -5.57 0.72
CA LEU A 30 26.28 -4.45 1.53
C LEU A 30 26.15 -5.01 2.96
N ASN A 31 27.00 -4.52 3.88
CA ASN A 31 26.91 -4.90 5.28
C ASN A 31 25.63 -4.27 5.85
N THR A 32 24.49 -4.90 5.60
CA THR A 32 23.22 -4.56 6.24
C THR A 32 23.42 -4.68 7.75
N SER A 33 22.97 -3.71 8.53
CA SER A 33 23.08 -3.83 9.98
C SER A 33 22.22 -5.01 10.45
N PRO A 34 22.52 -5.62 11.62
CA PRO A 34 21.62 -6.64 12.18
C PRO A 34 20.16 -6.16 12.33
N LEU A 35 19.96 -4.86 12.56
CA LEU A 35 18.64 -4.25 12.64
C LEU A 35 17.96 -4.20 11.27
N ASP A 36 18.68 -3.86 10.20
CA ASP A 36 18.11 -3.82 8.84
C ASP A 36 17.65 -5.23 8.41
N ARG A 37 18.42 -6.28 8.75
CA ARG A 37 17.98 -7.67 8.49
C ARG A 37 16.73 -8.06 9.25
N GLU A 38 16.62 -7.64 10.51
CA GLU A 38 15.45 -7.89 11.35
C GLU A 38 14.21 -7.19 10.76
N ILE A 39 14.36 -5.92 10.36
CA ILE A 39 13.33 -5.12 9.69
C ILE A 39 12.91 -5.76 8.36
N ASN A 40 13.88 -6.12 7.50
CA ASN A 40 13.61 -6.74 6.20
C ASN A 40 12.86 -8.05 6.35
N SER A 41 13.22 -8.87 7.36
CA SER A 41 12.49 -10.10 7.66
C SER A 41 11.06 -9.83 8.14
N ALA A 42 10.86 -8.81 8.99
CA ALA A 42 9.56 -8.48 9.55
C ALA A 42 8.59 -7.87 8.53
N LEU A 43 9.13 -7.08 7.59
CA LEU A 43 8.36 -6.40 6.54
C LEU A 43 8.36 -7.13 5.19
N ARG A 44 9.04 -8.28 5.07
CA ARG A 44 9.25 -9.01 3.82
C ARG A 44 9.85 -8.12 2.71
N LEU A 45 11.04 -7.61 2.97
CA LEU A 45 11.76 -6.72 2.06
C LEU A 45 13.12 -7.32 1.65
N GLU A 46 13.56 -7.01 0.44
CA GLU A 46 14.93 -7.27 -0.03
C GLU A 46 15.91 -6.31 0.63
N ASP A 47 15.57 -5.01 0.68
CA ASP A 47 16.38 -3.96 1.29
C ASP A 47 15.53 -2.91 2.02
N SER A 48 16.14 -2.28 3.03
CA SER A 48 15.56 -1.13 3.72
C SER A 48 16.65 -0.32 4.43
N TRP A 49 16.30 0.90 4.83
CA TRP A 49 17.07 1.65 5.81
C TRP A 49 16.17 2.08 6.97
N ASN A 50 16.78 2.44 8.09
CA ASN A 50 16.03 2.79 9.29
C ASN A 50 16.50 4.10 9.91
N ALA A 51 15.59 4.74 10.65
CA ALA A 51 15.92 5.89 11.47
C ALA A 51 15.00 5.99 12.70
N ARG A 52 15.42 6.78 13.67
CA ARG A 52 14.58 7.13 14.82
C ARG A 52 13.88 8.45 14.56
N ILE A 53 12.57 8.42 14.43
CA ILE A 53 11.76 9.60 14.10
C ILE A 53 10.82 9.89 15.28
N ARG A 54 10.81 11.13 15.75
CA ARG A 54 9.86 11.58 16.77
C ARG A 54 8.73 12.30 16.08
N VAL A 55 7.56 11.67 16.03
CA VAL A 55 6.34 12.26 15.48
C VAL A 55 5.49 12.77 16.63
N ASN A 56 4.92 13.97 16.47
CA ASN A 56 3.93 14.47 17.41
C ASN A 56 2.61 13.69 17.20
N PRO A 57 2.09 12.96 18.22
CA PRO A 57 0.89 12.14 18.07
C PRO A 57 -0.41 12.95 18.10
N THR A 58 -0.35 14.29 18.15
CA THR A 58 -1.55 15.14 18.23
C THR A 58 -2.29 15.15 16.89
N VAL A 59 -3.49 14.58 16.88
CA VAL A 59 -4.38 14.57 15.71
C VAL A 59 -4.81 16.00 15.32
N GLY A 60 -4.97 16.23 14.01
CA GLY A 60 -5.47 17.50 13.46
C GLY A 60 -4.46 18.64 13.44
N ARG A 61 -3.17 18.36 13.70
CA ARG A 61 -2.08 19.33 13.55
C ARG A 61 -1.21 18.98 12.36
N ASP A 62 -0.69 20.01 11.71
CA ASP A 62 0.35 19.83 10.71
C ASP A 62 1.59 19.17 11.32
N ILE A 63 2.23 18.31 10.55
CA ILE A 63 3.45 17.60 10.95
C ILE A 63 4.58 18.10 10.06
N SER A 64 5.69 18.49 10.70
CA SER A 64 6.95 18.80 10.02
C SER A 64 8.05 17.98 10.70
N ILE A 65 8.62 17.01 9.99
CA ILE A 65 9.62 16.07 10.52
C ILE A 65 10.79 15.91 9.57
N ALA A 66 11.99 15.73 10.14
CA ALA A 66 13.18 15.39 9.37
C ALA A 66 13.19 13.88 9.06
N ILE A 67 13.30 13.51 7.79
CA ILE A 67 13.41 12.13 7.32
C ILE A 67 14.73 11.93 6.55
N PRO A 68 15.42 10.78 6.70
CA PRO A 68 16.62 10.50 5.94
C PRO A 68 16.29 9.83 4.60
N PHE A 69 16.92 10.31 3.53
CA PHE A 69 16.87 9.69 2.21
C PHE A 69 18.22 9.89 1.50
N GLU A 70 18.79 8.82 0.96
CA GLU A 70 20.09 8.83 0.25
C GLU A 70 21.24 9.53 1.01
N GLY A 71 21.29 9.37 2.33
CA GLY A 71 22.33 9.96 3.18
C GLY A 71 22.17 11.45 3.48
N LEU A 72 21.08 12.06 3.01
CA LEU A 72 20.69 13.44 3.32
C LEU A 72 19.47 13.44 4.25
N SER A 73 19.23 14.58 4.89
CA SER A 73 18.06 14.83 5.72
C SER A 73 17.14 15.81 4.99
N TYR A 74 15.86 15.45 4.90
CA TYR A 74 14.81 16.21 4.23
C TYR A 74 13.67 16.51 5.20
N THR A 75 12.93 17.59 4.96
CA THR A 75 11.78 18.00 5.77
C THR A 75 10.50 17.54 5.10
N LEU A 76 9.84 16.54 5.69
CA LEU A 76 8.49 16.12 5.30
C LEU A 76 7.47 17.02 6.00
N GLU A 77 6.71 17.77 5.22
CA GLU A 77 5.62 18.64 5.68
C GLU A 77 4.28 18.02 5.31
N LEU A 78 3.38 17.89 6.27
CA LEU A 78 2.10 17.22 6.13
C LEU A 78 0.98 18.06 6.75
N SER A 79 -0.15 18.12 6.07
CA SER A 79 -1.40 18.72 6.54
C SER A 79 -2.54 17.73 6.45
N THR A 80 -3.55 17.86 7.31
CA THR A 80 -4.72 16.97 7.32
C THR A 80 -5.45 16.96 5.97
N HIS A 81 -5.86 15.77 5.52
CA HIS A 81 -6.62 15.55 4.31
C HIS A 81 -7.57 14.38 4.51
N SER A 82 -8.87 14.57 4.30
CA SER A 82 -9.88 13.51 4.45
C SER A 82 -10.02 12.70 3.17
N VAL A 83 -10.27 11.39 3.30
CA VAL A 83 -10.72 10.51 2.20
C VAL A 83 -12.20 10.15 2.32
N ARG A 84 -12.91 10.85 3.19
CA ARG A 84 -14.30 10.58 3.56
C ARG A 84 -15.23 11.55 2.85
N ASP A 85 -16.33 11.03 2.34
CA ASP A 85 -17.47 11.79 1.80
C ASP A 85 -18.08 12.70 2.88
N GLU A 86 -18.89 13.68 2.48
CA GLU A 86 -19.56 14.61 3.39
C GLU A 86 -20.53 13.93 4.36
N ASP A 87 -21.20 12.86 3.92
CA ASP A 87 -22.17 12.07 4.69
C ASP A 87 -21.57 10.77 5.23
N TYR A 88 -20.25 10.74 5.45
CA TYR A 88 -19.51 9.56 5.90
C TYR A 88 -20.06 8.95 7.19
N LYS A 89 -20.29 7.63 7.16
CA LYS A 89 -20.80 6.86 8.29
C LYS A 89 -19.92 5.66 8.64
N VAL A 90 -20.00 5.27 9.91
CA VAL A 90 -19.39 4.03 10.40
C VAL A 90 -20.46 3.22 11.09
N PHE A 91 -20.57 1.95 10.73
CA PHE A 91 -21.45 0.98 11.39
C PHE A 91 -20.60 -0.09 12.05
N MET A 92 -21.04 -0.54 13.22
CA MET A 92 -20.53 -1.75 13.86
C MET A 92 -21.63 -2.81 13.88
N GLN A 93 -21.22 -4.08 13.88
CA GLN A 93 -22.12 -5.22 14.01
C GLN A 93 -22.13 -5.75 15.45
N ASP A 94 -23.31 -5.98 16.00
CA ASP A 94 -23.47 -6.65 17.30
C ASP A 94 -23.47 -8.18 17.18
N ASP A 95 -23.58 -8.87 18.33
CA ASP A 95 -23.56 -10.33 18.39
C ASP A 95 -24.80 -10.99 17.76
N ASP A 96 -25.89 -10.24 17.57
CA ASP A 96 -27.10 -10.70 16.89
C ASP A 96 -27.02 -10.51 15.36
N GLY A 97 -25.96 -9.84 14.88
CA GLY A 97 -25.69 -9.59 13.48
C GLY A 97 -26.26 -8.27 12.95
N GLU A 98 -26.89 -7.47 13.83
CA GLU A 98 -27.51 -6.20 13.48
C GLU A 98 -26.47 -5.08 13.41
N LEU A 99 -26.67 -4.16 12.46
CA LEU A 99 -25.79 -3.00 12.28
C LEU A 99 -26.32 -1.80 13.07
N TYR A 100 -25.43 -1.13 13.79
CA TYR A 100 -25.72 0.14 14.46
C TYR A 100 -24.64 1.18 14.14
N GLU A 101 -25.08 2.43 13.97
CA GLU A 101 -24.18 3.54 13.65
C GLU A 101 -23.34 3.91 14.89
N VAL A 102 -22.05 4.15 14.67
CA VAL A 102 -21.12 4.64 15.70
C VAL A 102 -20.47 5.95 15.25
N PRO A 103 -20.03 6.81 16.19
CA PRO A 103 -19.31 8.02 15.82
C PRO A 103 -18.02 7.70 15.05
N ALA A 104 -17.82 8.38 13.91
CA ALA A 104 -16.58 8.31 13.16
C ALA A 104 -15.37 8.76 14.00
N SER A 105 -14.25 8.05 13.89
CA SER A 105 -12.99 8.46 14.53
C SER A 105 -12.45 9.77 13.93
N PRO A 106 -11.59 10.52 14.64
CA PRO A 106 -10.94 11.70 14.08
C PRO A 106 -10.18 11.43 12.78
N VAL A 107 -10.19 12.38 11.84
CA VAL A 107 -9.41 12.28 10.59
C VAL A 107 -7.91 12.29 10.92
N ARG A 108 -7.23 11.19 10.56
CA ARG A 108 -5.78 10.99 10.78
C ARG A 108 -4.97 10.96 9.49
N THR A 109 -5.64 10.97 8.34
CA THR A 109 -5.04 10.99 7.01
C THR A 109 -4.53 12.40 6.68
N MET A 110 -3.42 12.44 5.95
CA MET A 110 -2.67 13.64 5.63
C MET A 110 -2.13 13.57 4.20
N ARG A 111 -1.87 14.75 3.64
CA ARG A 111 -1.18 14.98 2.36
C ARG A 111 -0.05 15.97 2.59
N GLY A 112 0.98 15.93 1.74
CA GLY A 112 2.08 16.86 1.88
C GLY A 112 3.18 16.70 0.85
N THR A 113 4.34 17.26 1.16
CA THR A 113 5.51 17.35 0.26
C THR A 113 6.81 17.31 1.06
N ILE A 114 7.94 17.10 0.38
CA ILE A 114 9.27 17.37 0.92
C ILE A 114 9.65 18.82 0.59
N ALA A 115 9.95 19.63 1.62
CA ALA A 115 10.19 21.06 1.48
C ALA A 115 11.37 21.38 0.53
N GLU A 116 12.43 20.56 0.57
CA GLU A 116 13.64 20.76 -0.23
C GLU A 116 13.54 20.16 -1.64
N LEU A 117 12.51 19.37 -1.95
CA LEU A 117 12.34 18.67 -3.23
C LEU A 117 11.01 19.08 -3.89
N PRO A 118 10.99 20.16 -4.69
CA PRO A 118 9.80 20.59 -5.41
C PRO A 118 9.22 19.50 -6.31
N GLY A 119 7.89 19.37 -6.31
CA GLY A 119 7.18 18.35 -7.08
C GLY A 119 7.13 16.97 -6.41
N SER A 120 7.72 16.82 -5.22
CA SER A 120 7.43 15.66 -4.37
C SER A 120 6.00 15.72 -3.85
N ILE A 121 5.41 14.56 -3.62
CA ILE A 121 4.09 14.38 -3.00
C ILE A 121 4.19 13.30 -1.94
N ALA A 122 3.36 13.42 -0.91
CA ALA A 122 3.26 12.44 0.16
C ALA A 122 1.80 12.19 0.56
N SER A 123 1.48 10.93 0.82
CA SER A 123 0.31 10.50 1.56
C SER A 123 0.75 9.92 2.88
N ALA A 124 0.19 10.38 3.99
CA ALA A 124 0.55 9.87 5.31
C ALA A 124 -0.68 9.68 6.19
N THR A 125 -0.56 8.84 7.20
CA THR A 125 -1.61 8.64 8.21
C THR A 125 -0.97 8.48 9.58
N LEU A 126 -1.46 9.24 10.55
CA LEU A 126 -1.03 9.15 11.94
C LEU A 126 -1.82 8.04 12.67
N MET A 127 -1.31 6.81 12.58
CA MET A 127 -1.82 5.64 13.31
C MET A 127 -1.53 5.78 14.80
N GLU A 128 -2.16 4.95 15.65
CA GLU A 128 -1.87 4.94 17.09
C GLU A 128 -0.42 4.57 17.41
N TYR A 129 0.17 3.69 16.59
CA TYR A 129 1.54 3.21 16.72
C TYR A 129 2.59 4.05 15.97
N GLY A 130 2.18 5.11 15.25
CA GLY A 130 3.09 6.03 14.55
C GLY A 130 2.62 6.46 13.16
N LEU A 131 3.49 7.19 12.46
CA LEU A 131 3.19 7.74 11.14
C LEU A 131 3.54 6.74 10.02
N VAL A 132 2.55 6.31 9.25
CA VAL A 132 2.81 5.60 7.98
C VAL A 132 2.77 6.61 6.84
N ALA A 133 3.67 6.49 5.86
CA ALA A 133 3.69 7.37 4.71
C ALA A 133 4.17 6.67 3.43
N ARG A 134 3.65 7.14 2.29
CA ARG A 134 4.09 6.86 0.94
C ARG A 134 4.52 8.18 0.31
N ILE A 135 5.76 8.24 -0.16
CA ILE A 135 6.37 9.47 -0.67
C ILE A 135 6.86 9.22 -2.09
N ARG A 136 6.43 10.07 -3.02
CA ARG A 136 6.85 10.04 -4.41
C ARG A 136 7.56 11.34 -4.76
N LEU A 137 8.72 11.22 -5.39
CA LEU A 137 9.53 12.34 -5.87
C LEU A 137 9.12 12.73 -7.29
N ALA A 138 9.52 13.93 -7.72
CA ALA A 138 9.19 14.46 -9.04
C ALA A 138 9.76 13.63 -10.22
N ASP A 139 10.84 12.89 -9.99
CA ASP A 139 11.46 11.99 -10.97
C ASP A 139 10.76 10.61 -11.03
N GLY A 140 9.72 10.40 -10.22
CA GLY A 140 8.97 9.16 -10.13
C GLY A 140 9.53 8.16 -9.13
N GLN A 141 10.66 8.42 -8.47
CA GLN A 141 11.11 7.57 -7.37
C GLN A 141 10.11 7.58 -6.22
N GLU A 142 9.89 6.42 -5.63
CA GLU A 142 8.94 6.24 -4.53
C GLU A 142 9.58 5.45 -3.40
N PHE A 143 9.27 5.86 -2.18
CA PHE A 143 9.62 5.12 -0.98
C PHE A 143 8.54 5.25 0.08
N TRP A 144 8.55 4.29 0.99
CA TRP A 144 7.61 4.16 2.09
C TRP A 144 8.31 4.49 3.40
N MET A 145 7.52 4.83 4.40
CA MET A 145 7.94 5.03 5.78
C MET A 145 6.90 4.37 6.68
N GLU A 146 7.31 3.44 7.54
CA GLU A 146 6.42 2.87 8.56
C GLU A 146 7.16 2.57 9.87
N PRO A 147 6.52 2.75 11.04
CA PRO A 147 7.07 2.35 12.31
C PRO A 147 7.16 0.82 12.38
N VAL A 148 8.28 0.31 12.89
CA VAL A 148 8.56 -1.14 12.95
C VAL A 148 8.66 -1.68 14.37
N GLY A 149 8.54 -0.82 15.37
CA GLY A 149 8.76 -1.15 16.78
C GLY A 149 8.00 -2.40 17.22
N GLU A 150 6.70 -2.47 16.99
CA GLU A 150 5.87 -3.63 17.37
C GLU A 150 6.27 -4.88 16.59
N LYS A 151 6.50 -4.76 15.27
CA LYS A 151 6.84 -5.87 14.38
C LYS A 151 8.18 -6.55 14.71
N ILE A 152 9.09 -5.84 15.38
CA ILE A 152 10.41 -6.35 15.79
C ILE A 152 10.54 -6.52 17.31
N GLY A 153 9.42 -6.52 18.07
CA GLY A 153 9.44 -6.70 19.53
C GLY A 153 10.15 -5.59 20.30
N ARG A 154 10.20 -4.38 19.73
CA ARG A 154 10.80 -3.16 20.29
C ARG A 154 9.74 -2.06 20.38
N GLU A 155 8.70 -2.31 21.15
CA GLU A 155 7.62 -1.35 21.40
C GLU A 155 8.18 0.00 21.85
N ASN A 156 7.52 1.10 21.44
CA ASN A 156 7.91 2.47 21.77
C ASN A 156 9.33 2.90 21.32
N SER A 157 9.97 2.14 20.42
CA SER A 157 11.34 2.42 19.99
C SER A 157 11.47 3.62 19.05
N ASN A 158 10.36 4.14 18.51
CA ASN A 158 10.34 5.19 17.48
C ASN A 158 11.23 4.86 16.27
N ILE A 159 11.48 3.57 16.01
CA ILE A 159 12.24 3.10 14.85
C ILE A 159 11.27 3.03 13.69
N TYR A 160 11.63 3.70 12.61
CA TYR A 160 10.93 3.67 11.33
C TYR A 160 11.81 2.99 10.30
N ALA A 161 11.19 2.11 9.53
CA ALA A 161 11.77 1.58 8.31
C ALA A 161 11.38 2.45 7.13
N PHE A 162 12.28 2.51 6.17
CA PHE A 162 12.09 3.13 4.89
C PHE A 162 12.55 2.16 3.81
N TYR A 163 11.78 2.03 2.74
CA TYR A 163 12.03 1.04 1.69
C TYR A 163 11.39 1.48 0.38
N LYS A 164 11.92 1.01 -0.75
CA LYS A 164 11.35 1.29 -2.07
C LYS A 164 10.31 0.22 -2.40
N THR A 165 9.35 0.56 -3.26
CA THR A 165 8.36 -0.40 -3.77
C THR A 165 9.04 -1.59 -4.47
N ALA A 166 10.17 -1.35 -5.14
CA ALA A 166 10.97 -2.39 -5.79
C ALA A 166 11.63 -3.39 -4.82
N ASP A 167 11.78 -3.02 -3.54
CA ASP A 167 12.39 -3.89 -2.52
C ASP A 167 11.33 -4.75 -1.80
N ILE A 168 10.04 -4.61 -2.13
CA ILE A 168 8.98 -5.41 -1.53
C ILE A 168 9.01 -6.82 -2.13
N ILE A 169 9.21 -7.82 -1.26
CA ILE A 169 9.15 -9.23 -1.68
C ILE A 169 7.68 -9.59 -1.85
N SER A 170 7.30 -9.97 -3.07
CA SER A 170 5.95 -10.46 -3.36
C SER A 170 5.55 -11.57 -2.40
N SER A 171 4.31 -11.52 -1.89
CA SER A 171 3.75 -12.58 -1.05
C SER A 171 3.68 -13.94 -1.76
N GLY A 172 3.82 -13.97 -3.09
CA GLY A 172 3.65 -15.16 -3.92
C GLY A 172 2.18 -15.56 -4.11
N GLY A 173 1.25 -14.75 -3.61
CA GLY A 173 -0.18 -14.94 -3.83
C GLY A 173 -0.60 -14.56 -5.26
N ILE A 174 -1.77 -15.04 -5.65
CA ILE A 174 -2.37 -14.83 -6.96
C ILE A 174 -3.59 -13.92 -6.77
N CYS A 175 -3.73 -12.92 -7.63
CA CYS A 175 -4.97 -12.16 -7.74
C CYS A 175 -5.88 -12.91 -8.72
N ALA A 176 -7.05 -13.31 -8.24
CA ALA A 176 -8.05 -13.95 -9.09
C ALA A 176 -8.92 -12.87 -9.73
N ALA A 177 -9.44 -13.16 -10.92
CA ALA A 177 -10.47 -12.33 -11.54
C ALA A 177 -11.66 -13.23 -11.84
N ASP A 178 -12.82 -12.87 -11.32
CA ASP A 178 -14.05 -13.62 -11.61
C ASP A 178 -14.79 -12.97 -12.79
N GLY A 179 -14.90 -13.73 -13.88
CA GLY A 179 -15.71 -13.38 -15.05
C GLY A 179 -17.19 -13.74 -14.89
N HIS A 180 -17.61 -14.25 -13.74
CA HIS A 180 -18.95 -14.77 -13.49
C HIS A 180 -19.95 -13.70 -13.03
N GLN A 181 -20.39 -12.80 -13.91
CA GLN A 181 -21.82 -12.45 -14.06
C GLN A 181 -22.07 -11.72 -15.40
N GLU A 182 -23.06 -12.24 -16.12
CA GLU A 182 -23.55 -11.85 -17.45
C GLU A 182 -22.53 -11.21 -18.40
N VAL A 183 -21.73 -12.08 -19.03
CA VAL A 183 -21.10 -11.80 -20.33
C VAL A 183 -22.11 -11.15 -21.29
N GLY A 184 -23.42 -11.43 -21.17
CA GLY A 184 -24.48 -10.73 -21.91
C GLY A 184 -24.65 -9.24 -21.60
N SER A 185 -24.57 -8.79 -20.35
CA SER A 185 -24.72 -7.37 -19.97
C SER A 185 -23.42 -6.59 -20.17
N VAL A 186 -22.27 -7.22 -19.90
CA VAL A 186 -20.93 -6.68 -20.23
C VAL A 186 -20.72 -6.66 -21.75
N LEU A 187 -21.14 -7.69 -22.50
CA LEU A 187 -21.17 -7.64 -23.97
C LEU A 187 -22.21 -6.65 -24.47
N HIS A 188 -23.34 -6.41 -23.78
CA HIS A 188 -24.27 -5.35 -24.18
C HIS A 188 -23.66 -3.96 -23.97
N MET A 189 -22.89 -3.76 -22.90
CA MET A 189 -22.09 -2.56 -22.67
C MET A 189 -21.00 -2.41 -23.74
N LEU A 190 -20.24 -3.47 -24.05
CA LEU A 190 -19.19 -3.49 -25.09
C LEU A 190 -19.75 -3.42 -26.52
N ALA A 191 -20.94 -3.97 -26.78
CA ALA A 191 -21.59 -3.93 -28.09
C ALA A 191 -22.32 -2.61 -28.35
N ASN A 192 -22.73 -1.91 -27.29
CA ASN A 192 -23.22 -0.53 -27.36
C ASN A 192 -22.12 0.50 -27.02
N TYR A 193 -20.88 0.05 -26.79
CA TYR A 193 -19.71 0.90 -26.68
C TYR A 193 -19.38 1.37 -28.10
N GLU A 194 -19.87 2.54 -28.47
CA GLU A 194 -19.40 3.20 -29.69
C GLU A 194 -17.96 3.65 -29.46
N GLU A 195 -16.99 3.11 -30.21
CA GLU A 195 -15.58 3.57 -30.19
C GLU A 195 -15.42 5.08 -30.45
N GLY A 196 -16.47 5.73 -31.00
CA GLY A 196 -16.55 7.18 -31.20
C GLY A 196 -17.00 7.97 -29.97
N ASN A 197 -17.59 7.31 -28.98
CA ASN A 197 -17.75 7.83 -27.63
C ASN A 197 -16.46 7.47 -26.88
N GLN A 198 -15.39 8.22 -27.20
CA GLN A 198 -14.47 8.64 -26.17
C GLN A 198 -15.36 9.25 -25.09
N ALA A 199 -15.87 8.45 -24.15
CA ALA A 199 -16.45 8.94 -22.92
C ALA A 199 -15.40 9.94 -22.48
N ASN A 200 -15.77 11.23 -22.50
CA ASN A 200 -14.86 12.29 -22.09
C ASN A 200 -14.34 11.79 -20.75
N ARG A 201 -13.12 11.24 -20.71
CA ARG A 201 -12.36 11.10 -19.49
C ARG A 201 -12.32 12.54 -19.06
N GLY A 202 -13.19 12.91 -18.12
CA GLY A 202 -13.42 14.30 -17.79
C GLY A 202 -12.04 14.87 -17.57
N GLY A 203 -11.71 15.99 -18.23
CA GLY A 203 -10.34 16.52 -18.22
C GLY A 203 -9.85 16.96 -16.83
N GLY A 204 -10.58 16.62 -15.76
CA GLY A 204 -10.27 16.84 -14.36
C GLY A 204 -10.65 15.63 -13.51
N LEU A 205 -10.23 15.72 -12.24
CA LEU A 205 -10.41 14.69 -11.22
C LEU A 205 -11.86 14.19 -11.15
N GLN A 206 -12.05 12.88 -11.29
CA GLN A 206 -13.32 12.20 -11.05
C GLN A 206 -13.33 11.59 -9.64
N ILE A 207 -14.47 11.65 -8.98
CA ILE A 207 -14.68 11.10 -7.63
C ILE A 207 -15.55 9.85 -7.75
N ALA A 208 -15.12 8.76 -7.14
CA ALA A 208 -15.86 7.51 -7.01
C ALA A 208 -16.23 7.26 -5.54
N GLN A 209 -17.51 7.01 -5.27
CA GLN A 209 -18.00 6.70 -3.94
C GLN A 209 -17.70 5.25 -3.58
N LEU A 210 -16.99 5.03 -2.47
CA LEU A 210 -16.54 3.72 -2.03
C LEU A 210 -17.28 3.29 -0.76
N GLY A 211 -18.04 2.20 -0.85
CA GLY A 211 -18.50 1.46 0.33
C GLY A 211 -17.42 0.49 0.80
N VAL A 212 -17.21 0.38 2.10
CA VAL A 212 -16.25 -0.57 2.67
C VAL A 212 -16.94 -1.46 3.70
N ASP A 213 -16.62 -2.74 3.69
CA ASP A 213 -16.97 -3.71 4.72
C ASP A 213 -15.70 -4.40 5.22
N THR A 214 -15.74 -4.97 6.41
CA THR A 214 -14.67 -5.79 6.98
C THR A 214 -15.26 -7.07 7.53
N ASP A 215 -14.52 -8.17 7.57
CA ASP A 215 -14.97 -9.31 8.38
C ASP A 215 -14.48 -9.20 9.83
N TYR A 216 -14.93 -10.15 10.66
CA TYR A 216 -14.53 -10.22 12.06
C TYR A 216 -13.02 -10.43 12.23
N GLU A 217 -12.38 -11.23 11.39
CA GLU A 217 -10.95 -11.46 11.43
C GLU A 217 -10.15 -10.17 11.20
N TYR A 218 -10.57 -9.33 10.26
CA TYR A 218 -9.94 -8.03 10.05
C TYR A 218 -10.11 -7.11 11.27
N TYR A 219 -11.27 -7.16 11.93
CA TYR A 219 -11.49 -6.46 13.19
C TYR A 219 -10.63 -7.04 14.32
N GLN A 220 -10.35 -8.35 14.35
CA GLN A 220 -9.45 -8.95 15.34
C GLN A 220 -8.01 -8.44 15.18
N ASP A 221 -7.59 -8.18 13.94
CA ASP A 221 -6.24 -7.66 13.66
C ASP A 221 -6.07 -6.20 14.09
N TRP A 222 -7.09 -5.36 13.89
CA TRP A 222 -6.96 -3.90 14.06
C TRP A 222 -7.77 -3.31 15.21
N GLY A 223 -8.77 -4.01 15.74
CA GLY A 223 -9.65 -3.55 16.80
C GLY A 223 -10.21 -2.15 16.53
N SER A 224 -10.07 -1.23 17.49
CA SER A 224 -10.50 0.16 17.35
C SER A 224 -9.78 0.94 16.25
N SER A 225 -8.65 0.43 15.74
CA SER A 225 -7.91 1.05 14.63
C SER A 225 -8.42 0.65 13.24
N THR A 226 -9.40 -0.26 13.13
CA THR A 226 -9.94 -0.78 11.85
C THR A 226 -10.33 0.34 10.89
N GLU A 227 -11.14 1.30 11.37
CA GLU A 227 -11.57 2.44 10.56
C GLU A 227 -10.38 3.28 10.08
N THR A 228 -9.43 3.58 10.97
CA THR A 228 -8.24 4.38 10.64
C THR A 228 -7.33 3.65 9.66
N ARG A 229 -7.21 2.32 9.78
CA ARG A 229 -6.42 1.48 8.87
C ARG A 229 -6.96 1.54 7.45
N ILE A 230 -8.26 1.38 7.25
CA ILE A 230 -8.91 1.49 5.95
C ILE A 230 -8.69 2.87 5.34
N ASN A 231 -8.97 3.93 6.12
CA ASN A 231 -8.73 5.31 5.68
C ASN A 231 -7.26 5.51 5.26
N SER A 232 -6.30 4.88 5.96
CA SER A 232 -4.88 4.94 5.61
C SER A 232 -4.56 4.32 4.26
N VAL A 233 -5.08 3.11 4.00
CA VAL A 233 -4.89 2.40 2.73
C VAL A 233 -5.48 3.22 1.58
N ILE A 234 -6.75 3.64 1.70
CA ILE A 234 -7.41 4.45 0.66
C ILE A 234 -6.69 5.78 0.43
N ASN A 235 -6.17 6.42 1.47
CA ASN A 235 -5.36 7.63 1.33
C ASN A 235 -4.10 7.37 0.49
N SER A 236 -3.41 6.25 0.68
CA SER A 236 -2.23 5.90 -0.11
C SER A 236 -2.55 5.46 -1.54
N ILE A 237 -3.69 4.80 -1.77
CA ILE A 237 -4.21 4.46 -3.11
C ILE A 237 -4.54 5.74 -3.89
N ASN A 238 -5.26 6.67 -3.26
CA ASN A 238 -5.68 7.92 -3.89
C ASN A 238 -4.50 8.78 -4.34
N GLN A 239 -3.35 8.74 -3.68
CA GLN A 239 -2.15 9.46 -4.17
C GLN A 239 -1.73 8.96 -5.57
N GLN A 240 -1.81 7.65 -5.82
CA GLN A 240 -1.50 7.06 -7.13
C GLN A 240 -2.62 7.33 -8.13
N TYR A 241 -3.86 7.05 -7.78
CA TYR A 241 -5.00 7.19 -8.69
C TYR A 241 -5.19 8.66 -9.15
N GLU A 242 -4.99 9.62 -8.24
CA GLU A 242 -5.09 11.05 -8.58
C GLU A 242 -3.99 11.46 -9.56
N SER A 243 -2.75 10.98 -9.34
CA SER A 243 -1.60 11.38 -10.15
C SER A 243 -1.50 10.69 -11.51
N GLU A 244 -2.03 9.47 -11.63
CA GLU A 244 -1.86 8.65 -12.84
C GLU A 244 -3.10 8.61 -13.73
N VAL A 245 -4.29 8.63 -13.13
CA VAL A 245 -5.56 8.43 -13.87
C VAL A 245 -6.63 9.47 -13.53
N SER A 246 -6.30 10.50 -12.73
CA SER A 246 -7.24 11.56 -12.33
C SER A 246 -8.51 11.01 -11.68
N LEU A 247 -8.34 10.02 -10.80
CA LEU A 247 -9.42 9.41 -10.01
C LEU A 247 -9.15 9.55 -8.51
N ARG A 248 -10.21 9.76 -7.72
CA ARG A 248 -10.17 9.73 -6.26
C ARG A 248 -11.34 8.92 -5.74
N HIS A 249 -11.08 8.04 -4.78
CA HIS A 249 -12.12 7.36 -4.03
C HIS A 249 -12.48 8.18 -2.79
N GLU A 250 -13.77 8.41 -2.57
CA GLU A 250 -14.30 8.98 -1.33
C GLU A 250 -15.12 7.92 -0.61
N ILE A 251 -14.73 7.59 0.61
CA ILE A 251 -15.41 6.57 1.41
C ILE A 251 -16.74 7.16 1.87
N THR A 252 -17.84 6.47 1.60
CA THR A 252 -19.18 6.87 2.07
C THR A 252 -19.56 6.16 3.35
N THR A 253 -19.20 4.88 3.49
CA THR A 253 -19.52 4.10 4.67
C THR A 253 -18.46 3.03 4.91
N ILE A 254 -18.11 2.84 6.18
CA ILE A 254 -17.36 1.67 6.65
C ILE A 254 -18.28 0.84 7.55
N ILE A 255 -18.47 -0.42 7.20
CA ILE A 255 -19.08 -1.43 8.08
C ILE A 255 -17.95 -2.23 8.73
N VAL A 256 -17.90 -2.22 10.06
CA VAL A 256 -16.97 -3.02 10.85
C VAL A 256 -17.73 -4.18 11.46
N ARG A 257 -17.49 -5.40 10.96
CA ARG A 257 -18.11 -6.60 11.53
C ARG A 257 -17.35 -7.01 12.79
N SER A 258 -17.77 -6.49 13.94
CA SER A 258 -17.05 -6.66 15.22
C SER A 258 -17.39 -7.94 15.99
N SER A 259 -18.17 -8.84 15.41
CA SER A 259 -18.57 -10.12 16.01
C SER A 259 -18.48 -11.25 14.99
N SER A 260 -18.27 -12.48 15.46
CA SER A 260 -18.22 -13.68 14.59
C SER A 260 -19.58 -14.09 14.03
N SER A 261 -20.63 -13.30 14.28
CA SER A 261 -21.95 -13.40 13.66
C SER A 261 -21.99 -12.79 12.24
N ASP A 262 -20.85 -12.33 11.72
CA ASP A 262 -20.75 -11.75 10.39
C ASP A 262 -21.14 -12.75 9.26
N PRO A 263 -21.62 -12.25 8.10
CA PRO A 263 -22.15 -13.11 7.04
C PRO A 263 -21.07 -13.85 6.22
N TYR A 264 -19.78 -13.58 6.47
CA TYR A 264 -18.65 -14.02 5.67
C TYR A 264 -18.02 -15.27 6.28
N THR A 265 -18.43 -16.44 5.81
CA THR A 265 -18.05 -17.73 6.42
C THR A 265 -17.02 -18.52 5.60
N SER A 266 -16.85 -18.18 4.33
CA SER A 266 -15.93 -18.90 3.44
C SER A 266 -14.52 -18.31 3.47
N THR A 267 -13.53 -19.17 3.28
CA THR A 267 -12.14 -18.78 2.96
C THR A 267 -11.78 -19.08 1.50
N ASN A 268 -12.72 -19.57 0.68
CA ASN A 268 -12.55 -19.65 -0.77
C ASN A 268 -12.91 -18.29 -1.40
N ALA A 269 -12.01 -17.71 -2.18
CA ALA A 269 -12.11 -16.35 -2.71
C ALA A 269 -13.42 -16.09 -3.50
N GLU A 270 -13.76 -16.94 -4.47
CA GLU A 270 -14.97 -16.80 -5.30
C GLU A 270 -16.26 -16.89 -4.45
N THR A 271 -16.27 -17.84 -3.51
CA THR A 271 -17.42 -18.01 -2.61
C THR A 271 -17.56 -16.82 -1.67
N LEU A 272 -16.44 -16.28 -1.16
CA LEU A 272 -16.44 -15.11 -0.28
C LEU A 272 -16.88 -13.85 -1.03
N LEU A 273 -16.40 -13.63 -2.26
CA LEU A 273 -16.84 -12.52 -3.11
C LEU A 273 -18.34 -12.62 -3.42
N SER A 274 -18.84 -13.83 -3.66
CA SER A 274 -20.27 -14.09 -3.83
C SER A 274 -21.07 -13.79 -2.56
N GLN A 275 -20.57 -14.18 -1.38
CA GLN A 275 -21.20 -13.86 -0.09
C GLN A 275 -21.27 -12.34 0.13
N PHE A 276 -20.16 -11.63 -0.15
CA PHE A 276 -20.08 -10.18 -0.07
C PHE A 276 -21.09 -9.47 -0.96
N GLY A 277 -21.12 -9.81 -2.25
CA GLY A 277 -22.08 -9.22 -3.19
C GLY A 277 -23.53 -9.51 -2.81
N ASN A 278 -23.85 -10.74 -2.38
CA ASN A 278 -25.21 -11.11 -1.98
C ASN A 278 -25.68 -10.37 -0.72
N GLU A 279 -24.81 -10.23 0.28
CA GLU A 279 -25.09 -9.47 1.50
C GLU A 279 -25.37 -8.00 1.17
N TRP A 280 -24.49 -7.36 0.39
CA TRP A 280 -24.65 -5.94 0.06
C TRP A 280 -25.85 -5.65 -0.84
N ASN A 281 -26.14 -6.53 -1.81
CA ASN A 281 -27.32 -6.40 -2.66
C ASN A 281 -28.63 -6.58 -1.88
N SER A 282 -28.63 -7.46 -0.87
CA SER A 282 -29.83 -7.76 -0.09
C SER A 282 -30.09 -6.74 1.02
N ASN A 283 -29.03 -6.30 1.69
CA ASN A 283 -29.14 -5.58 2.97
C ASN A 283 -28.57 -4.16 2.94
N GLN A 284 -27.66 -3.84 2.00
CA GLN A 284 -26.91 -2.57 1.98
C GLN A 284 -27.21 -1.70 0.75
N GLY A 285 -28.39 -1.88 0.13
CA GLY A 285 -28.79 -1.14 -1.07
C GLY A 285 -29.00 0.36 -0.85
N SER A 286 -29.13 0.82 0.39
CA SER A 286 -29.29 2.24 0.75
C SER A 286 -27.97 3.00 0.89
N ILE A 287 -26.83 2.30 0.99
CA ILE A 287 -25.50 2.92 1.11
C ILE A 287 -25.07 3.46 -0.27
N PRO A 288 -24.84 4.78 -0.41
CA PRO A 288 -24.35 5.37 -1.66
C PRO A 288 -22.97 4.82 -2.01
N ARG A 289 -22.81 4.31 -3.23
CA ARG A 289 -21.55 3.76 -3.73
C ARG A 289 -21.54 3.64 -5.25
N ASP A 290 -20.35 3.74 -5.82
CA ASP A 290 -20.02 3.31 -7.17
C ASP A 290 -19.41 1.90 -7.18
N LEU A 291 -18.74 1.53 -6.08
CA LEU A 291 -18.17 0.22 -5.82
C LEU A 291 -18.10 -0.06 -4.32
N ALA A 292 -18.04 -1.33 -3.95
CA ALA A 292 -17.88 -1.79 -2.58
C ALA A 292 -16.67 -2.73 -2.47
N HIS A 293 -15.88 -2.57 -1.41
CA HIS A 293 -14.66 -3.34 -1.19
C HIS A 293 -14.63 -3.98 0.21
N LEU A 294 -14.32 -5.27 0.26
CA LEU A 294 -14.18 -6.01 1.51
C LEU A 294 -12.70 -6.12 1.89
N PHE A 295 -12.34 -5.60 3.06
CA PHE A 295 -11.05 -5.87 3.69
C PHE A 295 -11.20 -7.08 4.61
N THR A 296 -10.56 -8.20 4.25
CA THR A 296 -10.66 -9.45 5.00
C THR A 296 -9.35 -9.75 5.75
N GLY A 297 -9.48 -10.19 7.00
CA GLY A 297 -8.39 -10.76 7.80
C GLY A 297 -8.30 -12.28 7.69
N LYS A 298 -9.20 -12.91 6.93
CA LYS A 298 -9.16 -14.36 6.69
C LYS A 298 -7.98 -14.71 5.80
N SER A 299 -7.31 -15.82 6.11
CA SER A 299 -6.37 -16.43 5.17
C SER A 299 -7.15 -17.14 4.06
N ILE A 300 -7.08 -16.58 2.85
CA ILE A 300 -7.80 -17.08 1.69
C ILE A 300 -7.11 -18.36 1.16
N GLN A 301 -7.92 -19.37 0.86
CA GLN A 301 -7.45 -20.67 0.39
C GLN A 301 -6.87 -20.60 -1.03
N GLY A 302 -5.94 -21.52 -1.32
CA GLY A 302 -5.43 -21.71 -2.67
C GLY A 302 -4.40 -20.65 -3.11
N GLY A 303 -3.91 -19.82 -2.18
CA GLY A 303 -2.93 -18.77 -2.47
C GLY A 303 -3.52 -17.56 -3.19
N THR A 304 -4.85 -17.47 -3.31
CA THR A 304 -5.50 -16.24 -3.78
C THR A 304 -5.42 -15.19 -2.67
N ILE A 305 -5.04 -13.95 -2.97
CA ILE A 305 -4.89 -12.87 -1.96
C ILE A 305 -5.82 -11.68 -2.24
N GLY A 306 -6.56 -11.74 -3.34
CA GLY A 306 -7.56 -10.76 -3.72
C GLY A 306 -8.36 -11.30 -4.91
N ILE A 307 -9.60 -10.82 -5.01
CA ILE A 307 -10.48 -11.11 -6.13
C ILE A 307 -11.49 -9.99 -6.31
N ALA A 308 -11.80 -9.67 -7.56
CA ALA A 308 -12.83 -8.69 -7.91
C ALA A 308 -13.53 -9.05 -9.22
N TYR A 309 -14.73 -8.51 -9.38
CA TYR A 309 -15.41 -8.50 -10.68
C TYR A 309 -14.81 -7.42 -11.60
N LEU A 310 -14.78 -7.69 -12.90
CA LEU A 310 -14.06 -6.86 -13.88
C LEU A 310 -14.91 -5.78 -14.56
N GLY A 311 -14.48 -4.52 -14.52
CA GLY A 311 -15.08 -3.43 -15.32
C GLY A 311 -16.55 -3.14 -14.96
N VAL A 312 -16.85 -3.08 -13.67
CA VAL A 312 -18.19 -3.05 -13.08
C VAL A 312 -18.47 -1.79 -12.25
N VAL A 313 -17.55 -0.82 -12.18
CA VAL A 313 -17.80 0.46 -11.48
C VAL A 313 -19.13 1.08 -11.93
N CYS A 314 -19.88 1.61 -10.96
CA CYS A 314 -21.26 2.12 -11.09
C CYS A 314 -22.33 1.06 -11.38
N TYR A 315 -21.97 -0.20 -11.63
CA TYR A 315 -22.92 -1.32 -11.70
C TYR A 315 -23.05 -1.99 -10.33
N THR A 316 -23.76 -1.33 -9.41
CA THR A 316 -23.80 -1.66 -7.98
C THR A 316 -24.27 -3.07 -7.62
N ASN A 317 -24.91 -3.78 -8.56
CA ASN A 317 -25.26 -5.21 -8.40
C ASN A 317 -24.04 -6.14 -8.47
N SER A 318 -22.91 -5.69 -9.03
CA SER A 318 -21.69 -6.49 -9.20
C SER A 318 -20.39 -5.71 -8.95
N ALA A 319 -20.45 -4.43 -8.55
CA ALA A 319 -19.29 -3.60 -8.27
C ALA A 319 -18.62 -3.97 -6.94
N TYR A 320 -18.10 -5.20 -6.86
CA TYR A 320 -17.52 -5.79 -5.65
C TYR A 320 -16.10 -6.28 -5.89
N GLY A 321 -15.26 -6.12 -4.88
CA GLY A 321 -13.94 -6.73 -4.78
C GLY A 321 -13.57 -6.98 -3.33
N LEU A 322 -12.58 -7.83 -3.10
CA LEU A 322 -12.05 -8.10 -1.77
C LEU A 322 -10.55 -8.30 -1.80
N VAL A 323 -9.93 -8.05 -0.65
CA VAL A 323 -8.48 -8.19 -0.47
C VAL A 323 -8.14 -8.77 0.91
N GLU A 324 -7.23 -9.74 0.93
CA GLU A 324 -6.53 -10.18 2.14
C GLU A 324 -5.46 -9.13 2.50
N SER A 325 -5.92 -8.00 3.04
CA SER A 325 -5.19 -6.74 3.08
C SER A 325 -3.80 -6.82 3.72
N ASP A 326 -3.58 -7.69 4.71
CA ASP A 326 -2.33 -7.73 5.49
C ASP A 326 -1.46 -8.97 5.19
N CYS A 327 -1.75 -9.72 4.11
CA CYS A 327 -1.03 -10.96 3.76
C CYS A 327 0.48 -10.78 3.47
N CYS A 328 0.91 -9.56 3.16
CA CYS A 328 2.25 -9.26 2.67
C CYS A 328 3.26 -8.73 3.71
N GLY A 329 2.82 -8.29 4.89
CA GLY A 329 3.70 -7.80 5.97
C GLY A 329 4.11 -6.32 5.92
N SER A 330 4.29 -5.69 4.75
CA SER A 330 4.59 -4.25 4.62
C SER A 330 3.37 -3.42 4.23
N PHE A 331 3.34 -2.15 4.66
CA PHE A 331 2.25 -1.25 4.29
C PHE A 331 2.19 -0.97 2.78
N GLY A 332 3.35 -0.93 2.12
CA GLY A 332 3.45 -0.81 0.67
C GLY A 332 2.71 -1.94 -0.05
N CYS A 333 2.96 -3.20 0.31
CA CYS A 333 2.29 -4.32 -0.34
C CYS A 333 0.78 -4.36 -0.06
N THR A 334 0.35 -4.05 1.17
CA THR A 334 -1.08 -3.89 1.47
C THR A 334 -1.75 -2.88 0.55
N THR A 335 -1.09 -1.72 0.35
CA THR A 335 -1.62 -0.65 -0.49
C THR A 335 -1.67 -1.07 -1.95
N ASP A 336 -0.59 -1.64 -2.47
CA ASP A 336 -0.49 -2.06 -3.87
C ASP A 336 -1.49 -3.16 -4.20
N LEU A 337 -1.65 -4.15 -3.31
CA LEU A 337 -2.63 -5.22 -3.47
C LEU A 337 -4.06 -4.66 -3.46
N SER A 338 -4.39 -3.79 -2.50
CA SER A 338 -5.72 -3.16 -2.44
C SER A 338 -5.99 -2.29 -3.69
N ALA A 339 -4.97 -1.57 -4.18
CA ALA A 339 -5.05 -0.80 -5.42
C ALA A 339 -5.28 -1.69 -6.65
N HIS A 340 -4.69 -2.88 -6.68
CA HIS A 340 -4.86 -3.87 -7.75
C HIS A 340 -6.30 -4.38 -7.81
N GLU A 341 -6.86 -4.80 -6.67
CA GLU A 341 -8.21 -5.37 -6.62
C GLU A 341 -9.29 -4.32 -6.88
N ILE A 342 -9.11 -3.08 -6.41
CA ILE A 342 -9.97 -1.96 -6.82
C ILE A 342 -9.81 -1.69 -8.32
N GLY A 343 -8.59 -1.79 -8.85
CA GLY A 343 -8.28 -1.59 -10.27
C GLY A 343 -8.99 -2.58 -11.19
N HIS A 344 -9.28 -3.79 -10.71
CA HIS A 344 -10.11 -4.75 -11.45
C HIS A 344 -11.55 -4.28 -11.64
N ASN A 345 -12.14 -3.55 -10.69
CA ASN A 345 -13.50 -3.02 -10.87
C ASN A 345 -13.59 -1.93 -11.95
N TRP A 346 -12.50 -1.19 -12.21
CA TRP A 346 -12.41 -0.13 -13.23
C TRP A 346 -12.31 -0.68 -14.66
#